data_AF-A0A7W0WYZ6-F1
#
_entry.id   AF-A0A7W0WYZ6-F1
#
_cell.length_a   1.000
_cell.length_b   1.000
_cell.length_c   1.000
_cell.angle_alpha   90.00
_cell.angle_beta   90.00
_cell.angle_gamma   90.00
#
_symmetry.space_group_name_H-M   'P 1'
#
loop_
_entity.id
_entity.type
_entity.pdbx_description
1 polymer ?
#
loop_
_entity_poly.entity_id
_entity_poly.type
_entity_poly.pdbx_seq_one_letter_code
_entity_poly.pdbx_strand_id
1 'polypeptide(L)'
;MRPLLVICALAVPAFADTAPDADKPYEHFVKQCKAKVIMACTEQGQRLMDGNGVAKDEKAGFALWERSCKAKDGRACNNLGTSWSDGNQGASAVDHVKAKALYDKACTL
;
A
#
# COMPACT_ATOMS: atom_id res chain seq x y z
N MET A 1 15.58 -36.18 27.78
CA MET A 1 16.99 -35.75 27.73
C MET A 1 17.21 -35.08 26.39
N ARG A 2 17.35 -33.75 26.38
CA ARG A 2 17.57 -32.93 25.18
C ARG A 2 19.00 -33.12 24.68
N PRO A 3 19.24 -33.38 23.40
CA PRO A 3 20.42 -32.86 22.73
C PRO A 3 20.03 -31.68 21.84
N LEU A 4 20.79 -30.62 22.06
CA LEU A 4 20.99 -29.39 21.29
C LEU A 4 20.32 -29.27 19.91
N LEU A 5 19.44 -28.26 19.83
CA LEU A 5 19.31 -27.35 18.69
C LEU A 5 20.68 -26.77 18.31
N VAL A 6 21.24 -27.11 17.16
CA VAL A 6 22.08 -26.22 16.35
C VAL A 6 22.07 -26.72 14.90
N ILE A 7 22.05 -25.80 13.94
CA ILE A 7 22.22 -25.95 12.48
C ILE A 7 20.89 -26.33 11.78
N CYS A 8 20.28 -25.55 10.90
CA CYS A 8 20.84 -24.59 9.95
C CYS A 8 19.84 -23.43 9.79
N ALA A 9 20.26 -22.22 10.17
CA ALA A 9 19.60 -21.01 9.72
C ALA A 9 19.81 -20.93 8.19
N LEU A 10 18.90 -21.55 7.44
CA LEU A 10 18.69 -21.14 6.07
C LEU A 10 18.24 -19.69 6.17
N ALA A 11 19.17 -18.78 5.95
CA ALA A 11 18.88 -17.44 5.49
C ALA A 11 18.10 -17.62 4.19
N VAL A 12 16.80 -17.85 4.31
CA VAL A 12 15.87 -17.49 3.25
C VAL A 12 16.21 -16.03 3.03
N PRO A 13 16.76 -15.64 1.86
CA PRO A 13 16.89 -14.22 1.60
C PRO A 13 15.45 -13.73 1.77
N ALA A 14 15.25 -12.86 2.76
CA ALA A 14 14.00 -12.14 2.84
C ALA A 14 13.80 -11.62 1.43
N PHE A 15 12.72 -12.05 0.77
CA PHE A 15 12.28 -11.45 -0.47
C PHE A 15 11.96 -10.01 -0.06
N ALA A 16 12.99 -9.19 -0.02
CA ALA A 16 12.87 -7.76 -0.03
C ALA A 16 12.31 -7.54 -1.44
N ASP A 17 10.98 -7.53 -1.50
CA ASP A 17 10.22 -6.86 -2.53
C ASP A 17 10.66 -5.40 -2.48
N THR A 18 11.85 -5.14 -3.00
CA THR A 18 12.34 -3.80 -3.25
C THR A 18 11.42 -3.30 -4.34
N ALA A 19 10.33 -2.67 -3.93
CA ALA A 19 9.49 -1.92 -4.83
C ALA A 19 10.45 -1.04 -5.64
N PRO A 20 10.50 -1.18 -6.98
CA PRO A 20 11.57 -0.61 -7.82
C PRO A 20 11.68 0.92 -7.73
N ASP A 21 10.75 1.56 -7.02
CA ASP A 21 10.69 2.99 -6.80
C ASP A 21 10.94 3.41 -5.33
N ALA A 22 11.40 2.50 -4.45
CA ALA A 22 11.67 2.78 -3.04
C ALA A 22 12.59 4.01 -2.82
N ASP A 23 13.63 4.14 -3.66
CA ASP A 23 14.66 5.18 -3.59
C ASP A 23 14.25 6.50 -4.24
N LYS A 24 13.11 6.55 -4.94
CA LYS A 24 12.67 7.76 -5.63
C LYS A 24 12.09 8.77 -4.63
N PRO A 25 12.43 10.07 -4.75
CA PRO A 25 11.92 11.09 -3.86
C PRO A 25 10.41 11.28 -4.05
N TYR A 26 9.72 11.77 -3.02
CA TYR A 26 8.27 11.99 -3.04
C TYR A 26 7.79 12.79 -4.26
N GLU A 27 8.54 13.84 -4.62
CA GLU A 27 8.24 14.73 -5.74
C GLU A 27 8.20 14.00 -7.09
N HIS A 28 8.94 12.89 -7.23
CA HIS A 28 8.88 12.06 -8.43
C HIS A 28 7.45 11.55 -8.67
N PHE A 29 6.82 10.99 -7.63
CA PHE A 29 5.48 10.44 -7.71
C PHE A 29 4.43 11.54 -7.85
N VAL A 30 4.62 12.69 -7.21
CA VAL A 30 3.76 13.86 -7.41
C VAL A 30 3.73 14.26 -8.88
N LYS A 31 4.90 14.36 -9.53
CA LYS A 31 5.01 14.72 -10.95
C LYS A 31 4.32 13.68 -11.84
N GLN A 32 4.57 12.40 -11.60
CA GLN A 32 4.00 11.31 -12.40
C GLN A 32 2.48 11.17 -12.20
N CYS A 33 1.98 11.33 -10.97
CA CYS A 33 0.55 11.34 -10.70
C CYS A 33 -0.17 12.51 -11.40
N LYS A 34 0.46 13.71 -11.43
CA LYS A 34 -0.03 14.84 -12.23
C LYS A 34 -0.02 14.54 -13.73
N ALA A 35 0.96 13.78 -14.21
CA ALA A 35 1.02 13.26 -15.58
C ALA A 35 0.06 12.07 -15.83
N LYS A 36 -0.87 11.78 -14.91
CA LYS A 36 -1.89 10.73 -14.99
C LYS A 36 -1.34 9.29 -15.01
N VAL A 37 -0.11 9.07 -14.56
CA VAL A 37 0.40 7.72 -14.29
C VAL A 37 -0.24 7.22 -13.00
N ILE A 38 -1.26 6.39 -13.12
CA ILE A 38 -2.12 5.97 -11.98
C ILE A 38 -1.32 5.28 -10.88
N MET A 39 -0.40 4.38 -11.24
CA MET A 39 0.42 3.66 -10.24
C MET A 39 1.29 4.62 -9.41
N ALA A 40 1.69 5.75 -9.98
CA ALA A 40 2.42 6.78 -9.24
C ALA A 40 1.51 7.56 -8.27
N CYS A 41 0.22 7.71 -8.56
CA CYS A 41 -0.73 8.25 -7.58
C CYS A 41 -0.90 7.30 -6.38
N THR A 42 -0.90 5.99 -6.63
CA THR A 42 -0.98 4.97 -5.57
C THR A 42 0.24 5.02 -4.67
N GLU A 43 1.42 5.13 -5.27
CA GLU A 43 2.69 5.26 -4.53
C GLU A 43 2.77 6.60 -3.79
N GLN A 44 2.37 7.72 -4.41
CA GLN A 44 2.25 9.01 -3.72
C GLN A 44 1.34 8.90 -2.49
N GLY A 45 0.21 8.19 -2.63
CA GLY A 45 -0.70 7.92 -1.53
C GLY A 45 -0.05 7.11 -0.42
N GLN A 46 0.68 6.04 -0.77
CA GLN A 46 1.43 5.22 0.19
C GLN A 46 2.46 6.05 0.97
N ARG A 47 3.22 6.92 0.28
CA ARG A 47 4.20 7.80 0.93
C ARG A 47 3.56 8.77 1.93
N LEU A 48 2.35 9.25 1.65
CA LEU A 48 1.57 10.06 2.58
C LEU A 48 1.05 9.25 3.78
N MET A 49 0.73 7.96 3.60
CA MET A 49 0.38 7.08 4.73
C MET A 49 1.55 6.82 5.66
N ASP A 50 2.74 6.61 5.08
CA ASP A 50 3.93 6.21 5.83
C ASP A 50 4.75 7.41 6.33
N GLY A 51 4.53 8.60 5.78
CA GLY A 51 5.37 9.79 6.03
C GLY A 51 6.77 9.69 5.39
N ASN A 52 6.89 8.97 4.27
CA ASN A 52 8.17 8.73 3.62
C ASN A 52 8.46 9.85 2.59
N GLY A 53 9.45 10.69 2.91
CA GLY A 53 9.83 11.84 2.09
C GLY A 53 8.82 13.00 2.10
N VAL A 54 7.77 12.92 2.93
CA VAL A 54 6.72 13.93 3.11
C VAL A 54 6.12 13.78 4.51
N ALA A 55 5.51 14.84 5.05
CA ALA A 55 4.73 14.73 6.28
C ALA A 55 3.58 13.72 6.09
N LYS A 56 3.36 12.89 7.11
CA LYS A 56 2.27 11.91 7.11
C LYS A 56 0.91 12.62 7.04
N ASP A 57 0.09 12.23 6.07
CA ASP A 57 -1.28 12.71 5.87
C ASP A 57 -2.13 11.56 5.32
N GLU A 58 -2.72 10.80 6.23
CA GLU A 58 -3.50 9.61 5.88
C GLU A 58 -4.74 9.96 5.06
N LYS A 59 -5.33 11.14 5.29
CA LYS A 59 -6.54 11.56 4.57
C LYS A 59 -6.21 11.85 3.10
N ALA A 60 -5.12 12.56 2.84
CA ALA A 60 -4.65 12.79 1.47
C ALA A 60 -4.22 11.47 0.80
N GLY A 61 -3.53 10.59 1.53
CA GLY A 61 -3.14 9.27 1.04
C GLY A 61 -4.33 8.41 0.64
N PHE A 62 -5.34 8.33 1.51
CA PHE A 62 -6.57 7.58 1.29
C PHE A 62 -7.32 8.07 0.04
N ALA A 63 -7.44 9.39 -0.14
CA ALA A 63 -8.09 9.97 -1.31
C ALA A 63 -7.36 9.65 -2.63
N LEU A 64 -6.02 9.57 -2.59
CA LEU A 64 -5.23 9.13 -3.75
C LEU A 64 -5.48 7.66 -4.07
N TRP A 65 -5.52 6.79 -3.06
CA TRP A 65 -5.89 5.39 -3.28
C TRP A 65 -7.32 5.24 -3.83
N GLU A 66 -8.30 6.00 -3.32
CA GLU A 66 -9.66 6.00 -3.86
C GLU A 66 -9.69 6.37 -5.34
N ARG A 67 -8.93 7.40 -5.72
CA ARG A 67 -8.80 7.83 -7.12
C ARG A 67 -8.14 6.75 -7.97
N SER A 68 -7.05 6.16 -7.50
CA SER A 68 -6.34 5.10 -8.22
C SER A 68 -7.18 3.82 -8.38
N CYS A 69 -7.88 3.41 -7.33
CA CYS A 69 -8.79 2.25 -7.38
C CYS A 69 -9.98 2.50 -8.34
N LYS A 70 -10.50 3.74 -8.41
CA LYS A 70 -11.48 4.13 -9.44
C LYS A 70 -10.89 4.04 -10.84
N ALA A 71 -9.61 4.38 -10.98
CA ALA A 71 -8.84 4.28 -12.22
C ALA A 71 -8.24 2.88 -12.48
N LYS A 72 -8.79 1.83 -11.86
CA LYS A 72 -8.47 0.41 -12.12
C LYS A 72 -7.08 -0.05 -11.63
N ASP A 73 -6.47 0.64 -10.67
CA ASP A 73 -5.29 0.12 -9.97
C ASP A 73 -5.70 -0.84 -8.86
N GLY A 74 -5.45 -2.13 -9.07
CA GLY A 74 -5.75 -3.20 -8.11
C GLY A 74 -5.02 -3.05 -6.78
N ARG A 75 -3.78 -2.52 -6.78
CA ARG A 75 -3.01 -2.31 -5.54
C ARG A 75 -3.65 -1.26 -4.67
N ALA A 76 -4.13 -0.17 -5.27
CA ALA A 76 -4.87 0.87 -4.55
C ALA A 76 -6.18 0.32 -3.96
N CYS A 77 -6.90 -0.53 -4.71
CA CYS A 77 -8.11 -1.17 -4.19
C CYS A 77 -7.80 -2.09 -3.00
N ASN A 78 -6.72 -2.87 -3.08
CA ASN A 78 -6.26 -3.72 -1.99
C ASN A 78 -5.95 -2.89 -0.73
N ASN A 79 -5.17 -1.81 -0.89
CA ASN A 79 -4.79 -0.95 0.24
C ASN A 79 -6.02 -0.32 0.93
N LEU A 80 -7.01 0.14 0.14
CA LEU A 80 -8.29 0.59 0.70
C LEU A 80 -9.01 -0.55 1.43
N GLY A 81 -9.03 -1.75 0.86
CA GLY A 81 -9.62 -2.93 1.49
C GLY A 81 -9.02 -3.20 2.87
N THR A 82 -7.70 -3.09 2.99
CA THR A 82 -6.99 -3.22 4.29
C THR A 82 -7.38 -2.12 5.25
N SER A 83 -7.38 -0.86 4.81
CA SER A 83 -7.79 0.28 5.63
C SER A 83 -9.23 0.12 6.17
N TRP A 84 -10.18 -0.36 5.35
CA TRP A 84 -11.55 -0.65 5.81
C TRP A 84 -11.65 -1.88 6.71
N SER A 85 -10.80 -2.90 6.49
CA SER A 85 -10.76 -4.09 7.34
C SER A 85 -10.29 -3.75 8.75
N ASP A 86 -9.29 -2.88 8.86
CA ASP A 86 -8.65 -2.54 10.12
C ASP A 86 -9.27 -1.30 10.78
N GLY A 87 -10.07 -0.53 10.03
CA GLY A 87 -10.69 0.71 10.50
C GLY A 87 -9.69 1.82 10.80
N ASN A 88 -8.63 1.92 10.00
CA ASN A 88 -7.52 2.87 10.19
C ASN A 88 -7.16 3.59 8.88
N GLN A 89 -6.11 4.42 8.88
CA GLN A 89 -5.51 5.00 7.67
C GLN A 89 -6.51 5.74 6.77
N GLY A 90 -7.44 6.49 7.38
CA GLY A 90 -8.47 7.26 6.70
C GLY A 90 -9.85 6.59 6.58
N ALA A 91 -9.97 5.29 6.88
CA ALA A 91 -11.28 4.67 7.10
C ALA A 91 -11.91 5.18 8.40
N SER A 92 -13.23 5.44 8.39
CA SER A 92 -13.95 6.00 9.54
C SER A 92 -14.20 5.00 10.67
N ALA A 93 -14.26 3.72 10.33
CA ALA A 93 -14.46 2.59 11.23
C ALA A 93 -14.17 1.29 10.46
N VAL A 94 -14.09 0.18 11.19
CA VAL A 94 -14.05 -1.16 10.60
C VAL A 94 -15.33 -1.43 9.80
N ASP A 95 -15.18 -1.84 8.55
CA ASP A 95 -16.26 -2.28 7.66
C ASP A 95 -15.77 -3.41 6.75
N HIS A 96 -15.98 -4.65 7.19
CA HIS A 96 -15.57 -5.83 6.43
C HIS A 96 -16.36 -6.05 5.14
N VAL A 97 -17.59 -5.53 5.04
CA VAL A 97 -18.38 -5.62 3.81
C VAL A 97 -17.74 -4.77 2.72
N LYS A 98 -17.37 -3.53 3.07
CA LYS A 98 -16.66 -2.63 2.19
C LYS A 98 -15.26 -3.13 1.87
N ALA A 99 -14.53 -3.65 2.86
CA ALA A 99 -13.22 -4.25 2.66
C ALA A 99 -13.28 -5.40 1.64
N LYS A 100 -14.21 -6.35 1.82
CA LYS A 100 -14.40 -7.47 0.90
C LYS A 100 -14.70 -6.99 -0.52
N ALA A 101 -15.60 -6.02 -0.68
CA ALA A 101 -15.93 -5.48 -2.00
C ALA A 101 -14.70 -4.85 -2.71
N LEU A 102 -13.82 -4.20 -1.95
CA LEU A 102 -12.58 -3.63 -2.47
C LEU A 102 -11.54 -4.71 -2.82
N TYR A 103 -11.42 -5.75 -2.00
CA TYR A 103 -10.57 -6.90 -2.31
C TYR A 103 -11.06 -7.67 -3.54
N ASP A 104 -12.35 -7.97 -3.62
CA ASP A 104 -12.95 -8.62 -4.81
C ASP A 104 -12.67 -7.79 -6.07
N LYS A 105 -12.80 -6.46 -5.95
CA LYS A 105 -12.44 -5.55 -7.04
C LYS A 105 -10.96 -5.62 -7.37
N ALA A 106 -10.06 -5.64 -6.39
CA ALA A 106 -8.62 -5.77 -6.63
C ALA A 106 -8.28 -7.07 -7.38
N CYS A 107 -8.93 -8.19 -7.05
CA CYS A 107 -8.72 -9.49 -7.69
C CYS A 107 -9.21 -9.58 -9.14
N THR A 108 -10.10 -8.67 -9.56
CA THR A 108 -10.71 -8.67 -10.90
C THR A 108 -10.08 -7.65 -11.86
N LEU A 109 -9.06 -6.92 -11.39
CA LEU A 109 -8.31 -5.90 -12.14
C LEU A 109 -6.90 -6.39 -12.46
#